data_AF-A0A537FN54-F1
#
_entry.id   AF-A0A537FN54-F1
#
_cell.length_a   1.000
_cell.length_b   1.000
_cell.length_c   1.000
_cell.angle_alpha   90.00
_cell.angle_beta   90.00
_cell.angle_gamma   90.00
#
_symmetry.space_group_name_H-M   'P 1'
#
loop_
_entity.id
_entity.type
_entity.pdbx_description
1 polymer ?
#
loop_
_entity_poly.entity_id
_entity_poly.type
_entity_poly.pdbx_seq_one_letter_code
_entity_poly.pdbx_strand_id
1 'polypeptide(L)'
;MSTAVAFQLLAGRGSSTASASGNGAYFDHIVFIAMENAAYASVFGSGTVSSCPSSTDPFLCSMLPLGSTVPNLNNYGATAADANDFSGCSAACYVGLLAGYTYGVKDGYGDLTAANLVADRFAPAGLTWQAYCESGCPRGNDHFPFTSFADTRASANVFASSSVSTSTFSAAANSTNPPNFLWYTPTDNHNMHDNSISTAMARVIVTMPRLTCSMVRR
;
A
#
# COMPACT_ATOMS: atom_id res chain seq x y z
N MET A 1 -4.97 15.33 7.86
CA MET A 1 -5.86 14.24 7.39
C MET A 1 -5.08 13.49 6.33
N SER A 2 -4.50 12.34 6.65
CA SER A 2 -3.82 11.48 5.67
C SER A 2 -4.77 10.36 5.28
N THR A 3 -4.91 10.14 3.98
CA THR A 3 -5.77 9.09 3.45
C THR A 3 -4.85 7.99 2.95
N ALA A 4 -4.67 6.93 3.73
CA ALA A 4 -4.12 5.70 3.19
C ALA A 4 -5.09 5.19 2.12
N VAL A 5 -4.72 5.31 0.85
CA VAL A 5 -5.51 4.75 -0.24
C VAL A 5 -5.16 3.28 -0.36
N ALA A 6 -5.79 2.46 0.48
CA ALA A 6 -5.77 1.02 0.31
C ALA A 6 -6.67 0.67 -0.89
N PHE A 7 -6.08 0.49 -2.07
CA PHE A 7 -6.78 -0.18 -3.16
C PHE A 7 -6.86 -1.67 -2.83
N GLN A 8 -8.03 -2.13 -2.41
CA GLN A 8 -8.36 -3.55 -2.56
C GLN A 8 -8.53 -3.81 -4.05
N LEU A 9 -7.45 -4.22 -4.71
CA LEU A 9 -7.55 -4.79 -6.05
C LEU A 9 -8.10 -6.21 -5.90
N LEU A 10 -9.36 -6.43 -6.29
CA LEU A 10 -9.93 -7.77 -6.35
C LEU A 10 -9.19 -8.59 -7.40
N ALA A 11 -8.26 -9.45 -6.95
CA ALA A 11 -7.60 -10.42 -7.79
C ALA A 11 -8.43 -11.71 -7.88
N GLY A 12 -8.83 -12.05 -9.11
CA GLY A 12 -9.55 -13.28 -9.41
C GLY A 12 -8.66 -14.52 -9.31
N ARG A 13 -9.29 -15.68 -9.05
CA ARG A 13 -8.64 -16.99 -8.94
C ARG A 13 -7.84 -17.32 -10.21
N GLY A 14 -6.52 -17.35 -10.09
CA GLY A 14 -5.65 -17.94 -11.10
C GLY A 14 -5.72 -19.47 -11.03
N SER A 15 -6.07 -20.13 -12.15
CA SER A 15 -5.87 -21.57 -12.27
C SER A 15 -4.39 -21.84 -12.53
N SER A 16 -3.63 -22.09 -11.46
CA SER A 16 -2.26 -22.61 -11.55
C SER A 16 -2.14 -23.87 -10.69
N THR A 17 -2.01 -25.02 -11.34
CA THR A 17 -1.64 -26.28 -10.71
C THR A 17 -0.16 -26.27 -10.31
N ALA A 18 0.14 -25.86 -9.08
CA ALA A 18 1.36 -26.23 -8.37
C ALA A 18 1.19 -25.95 -6.86
N SER A 19 1.31 -27.00 -6.05
CA SER A 19 1.06 -26.99 -4.61
C SER A 19 2.06 -26.10 -3.85
N ALA A 20 1.56 -25.05 -3.18
CA ALA A 20 2.11 -24.52 -1.93
C ALA A 20 1.03 -23.73 -1.17
N SER A 21 0.76 -24.17 0.06
CA SER A 21 0.08 -23.47 1.18
C SER A 21 -1.22 -22.68 0.90
N GLY A 22 -2.36 -23.34 1.17
CA GLY A 22 -3.64 -22.73 1.56
C GLY A 22 -4.22 -21.61 0.70
N ASN A 23 -5.06 -21.96 -0.30
CA ASN A 23 -5.93 -20.98 -0.94
C ASN A 23 -6.71 -20.18 0.12
N GLY A 24 -6.58 -18.85 0.08
CA GLY A 24 -7.32 -17.97 0.97
C GLY A 24 -8.82 -18.12 0.75
N ALA A 25 -9.62 -18.04 1.82
CA ALA A 25 -11.08 -18.13 1.71
C ALA A 25 -11.68 -16.98 0.87
N TYR A 26 -10.96 -15.86 0.72
CA TYR A 26 -11.47 -14.63 0.09
C TYR A 26 -10.50 -13.97 -0.91
N PHE A 27 -9.17 -13.98 -0.68
CA PHE A 27 -8.17 -13.39 -1.58
C PHE A 27 -6.85 -14.16 -1.52
N ASP A 28 -6.14 -14.24 -2.64
CA ASP A 28 -4.83 -14.93 -2.75
C ASP A 28 -3.64 -13.95 -2.62
N HIS A 29 -3.86 -12.67 -2.97
CA HIS A 29 -2.85 -11.61 -2.97
C HIS A 29 -3.41 -10.29 -2.44
N ILE A 30 -2.59 -9.54 -1.72
CA ILE A 30 -2.86 -8.18 -1.24
C ILE A 30 -1.80 -7.26 -1.83
N VAL A 31 -2.25 -6.22 -2.52
CA VAL A 31 -1.38 -5.19 -3.12
C VAL A 31 -1.65 -3.88 -2.39
N PHE A 32 -0.60 -3.28 -1.83
CA PHE A 32 -0.66 -2.01 -1.13
C PHE A 32 0.22 -0.98 -1.83
N ILE A 33 -0.34 0.20 -2.12
CA ILE A 33 0.38 1.33 -2.70
C ILE A 33 0.20 2.50 -1.74
N ALA A 34 1.31 2.97 -1.17
CA ALA A 34 1.31 3.98 -0.13
C ALA A 34 1.16 5.39 -0.73
N MET A 35 -0.07 5.89 -0.78
CA MET A 35 -0.41 7.24 -1.24
C MET A 35 -0.69 8.14 -0.02
N GLU A 36 -0.33 9.42 -0.10
CA GLU A 36 -0.26 10.32 1.06
C GLU A 36 -0.96 11.67 0.85
N ASN A 37 -1.23 12.34 1.96
CA ASN A 37 -1.51 13.77 2.12
C ASN A 37 -2.63 14.42 1.29
N ALA A 38 -3.36 13.64 0.49
CA ALA A 38 -4.60 14.06 -0.13
C ALA A 38 -5.79 13.70 0.78
N ALA A 39 -6.72 14.63 1.00
CA ALA A 39 -7.96 14.33 1.71
C ALA A 39 -8.83 13.38 0.88
N TYR A 40 -9.51 12.41 1.52
CA TYR A 40 -10.38 11.46 0.82
C TYR A 40 -11.30 12.16 -0.19
N ALA A 41 -12.02 13.20 0.23
CA ALA A 41 -12.95 13.93 -0.62
C ALA A 41 -12.27 14.66 -1.80
N SER A 42 -11.00 15.05 -1.66
CA SER A 42 -10.23 15.65 -2.75
C SER A 42 -9.82 14.63 -3.82
N VAL A 43 -9.76 13.34 -3.47
CA VAL A 43 -9.45 12.25 -4.39
C VAL A 43 -10.74 11.64 -4.93
N PHE A 44 -11.70 11.29 -4.07
CA PHE A 44 -12.83 10.43 -4.43
C PHE A 44 -14.20 11.08 -4.26
N GLY A 45 -14.27 12.36 -3.85
CA GLY A 45 -15.54 13.04 -3.60
C GLY A 45 -16.31 12.40 -2.44
N SER A 46 -17.58 12.08 -2.66
CA SER A 46 -18.40 11.31 -1.70
C SER A 46 -18.27 9.80 -1.91
N GLY A 47 -17.21 9.34 -2.60
CA GLY A 47 -16.97 7.94 -2.89
C GLY A 47 -17.94 7.32 -3.91
N THR A 48 -18.58 8.14 -4.73
CA THR A 48 -19.37 7.71 -5.89
C THR A 48 -18.77 8.27 -7.17
N VAL A 49 -18.88 7.53 -8.28
CA VAL A 49 -18.35 7.96 -9.58
C VAL A 49 -18.88 9.33 -10.00
N SER A 50 -20.15 9.63 -9.71
CA SER A 50 -20.76 10.93 -10.04
C SER A 50 -20.25 12.10 -9.19
N SER A 51 -19.66 11.83 -8.03
CA SER A 51 -19.10 12.83 -7.12
C SER A 51 -17.60 13.06 -7.30
N CYS A 52 -16.98 12.34 -8.23
CA CYS A 52 -15.53 12.35 -8.37
C CYS A 52 -15.03 13.74 -8.82
N PRO A 53 -14.04 14.34 -8.12
CA PRO A 53 -13.50 15.65 -8.48
C PRO A 53 -12.86 15.63 -9.88
N SER A 54 -13.02 16.70 -10.64
CA SER A 54 -12.38 16.87 -11.96
C SER A 54 -10.86 16.97 -11.90
N SER A 55 -10.31 17.27 -10.72
CA SER A 55 -8.86 17.29 -10.44
C SER A 55 -8.27 15.91 -10.17
N THR A 56 -9.10 14.88 -10.04
CA THR A 56 -8.67 13.49 -9.80
C THR A 56 -8.41 12.77 -11.12
N ASP A 57 -7.46 11.83 -11.09
CA ASP A 57 -7.24 10.91 -12.20
C ASP A 57 -8.47 10.01 -12.48
N PRO A 58 -8.96 9.94 -13.75
CA PRO A 58 -10.12 9.13 -14.12
C PRO A 58 -10.00 7.65 -13.73
N PHE A 59 -8.79 7.09 -13.67
CA PHE A 59 -8.59 5.72 -13.24
C PHE A 59 -9.06 5.51 -11.80
N LEU A 60 -8.67 6.40 -10.86
CA LEU A 60 -9.07 6.25 -9.46
C LEU A 60 -10.58 6.27 -9.29
N CYS A 61 -11.24 7.15 -10.02
CA CYS A 61 -12.70 7.22 -10.05
C CYS A 61 -13.33 5.95 -10.63
N SER A 62 -12.72 5.36 -11.65
CA SER A 62 -13.19 4.10 -12.25
C SER A 62 -13.10 2.90 -11.30
N MET A 63 -12.26 2.99 -10.26
CA MET A 63 -12.11 1.94 -9.24
C MET A 63 -13.21 2.02 -8.16
N LEU A 64 -13.91 3.14 -8.00
CA LEU A 64 -14.93 3.33 -6.95
C LEU A 64 -16.01 2.23 -6.95
N PRO A 65 -16.58 1.80 -8.11
CA PRO A 65 -17.57 0.73 -8.14
C PRO A 65 -17.01 -0.65 -7.81
N LEU A 66 -15.68 -0.81 -7.87
CA LEU A 66 -14.98 -2.07 -7.60
C LEU A 66 -14.51 -2.14 -6.13
N GLY A 67 -14.43 -1.01 -5.43
CA GLY A 67 -13.96 -0.92 -4.05
C GLY A 67 -15.07 -1.20 -3.02
N SER A 68 -14.72 -1.90 -1.94
CA SER A 68 -15.66 -2.32 -0.89
C SER A 68 -15.93 -1.28 0.20
N THR A 69 -15.13 -0.21 0.30
CA THR A 69 -15.09 0.69 1.47
C THR A 69 -15.41 2.17 1.17
N VAL A 70 -15.88 2.47 -0.03
CA VAL A 70 -15.59 3.76 -0.65
C VAL A 70 -16.50 4.92 -0.20
N PRO A 71 -17.83 4.86 -0.08
CA PRO A 71 -18.61 6.09 0.19
C PRO A 71 -18.41 6.71 1.59
N ASN A 72 -17.87 5.96 2.56
CA ASN A 72 -17.81 6.37 3.97
C ASN A 72 -16.48 6.03 4.65
N LEU A 73 -15.38 5.92 3.90
CA LEU A 73 -14.06 5.71 4.49
C LEU A 73 -13.59 6.98 5.20
N ASN A 74 -13.97 7.12 6.46
CA ASN A 74 -13.38 8.10 7.35
C ASN A 74 -12.16 7.49 8.04
N ASN A 75 -11.02 7.56 7.38
CA ASN A 75 -9.72 7.31 8.03
C ASN A 75 -9.39 8.51 8.92
N TYR A 76 -10.11 8.64 10.03
CA TYR A 76 -9.61 9.43 11.15
C TYR A 76 -8.43 8.61 11.68
N GLY A 77 -7.20 9.05 11.43
CA GLY A 77 -6.05 8.53 12.20
C GLY A 77 -6.49 8.56 13.67
N ALA A 78 -6.44 7.41 14.35
CA ALA A 78 -7.24 7.14 15.53
C ALA A 78 -7.25 8.36 16.45
N THR A 79 -8.40 9.03 16.54
CA THR A 79 -8.55 10.19 17.43
C THR A 79 -8.50 9.68 18.87
N ALA A 80 -8.30 10.60 19.83
CA ALA A 80 -8.03 10.44 21.27
C ALA A 80 -8.78 9.35 22.09
N ALA A 81 -9.67 8.55 21.51
CA ALA A 81 -10.26 7.34 22.10
C ALA A 81 -9.23 6.23 22.33
N ASP A 82 -8.21 6.14 21.49
CA ASP A 82 -7.03 5.31 21.73
C ASP A 82 -5.91 6.28 22.11
N ALA A 83 -5.13 6.03 23.15
CA ALA A 83 -4.00 6.89 23.55
C ALA A 83 -2.85 6.95 22.51
N ASN A 84 -3.16 6.58 21.26
CA ASN A 84 -2.28 6.44 20.11
C ASN A 84 -2.50 7.66 19.22
N ASP A 85 -1.70 8.69 19.44
CA ASP A 85 -1.70 9.83 18.55
C ASP A 85 -1.12 9.41 17.18
N PHE A 86 -1.97 9.41 16.14
CA PHE A 86 -1.57 9.25 14.74
C PHE A 86 -1.22 10.62 14.12
N SER A 87 -0.60 11.52 14.89
CA SER A 87 0.00 12.76 14.38
C SER A 87 1.38 12.49 13.76
N GLY A 88 1.74 13.19 12.68
CA GLY A 88 2.96 12.88 11.89
C GLY A 88 2.75 11.72 10.92
N CYS A 89 1.87 11.92 9.94
CA CYS A 89 0.98 10.91 9.39
C CYS A 89 1.58 9.88 8.41
N SER A 90 2.89 9.84 8.20
CA SER A 90 3.52 8.81 7.35
C SER A 90 4.16 7.76 8.25
N ALA A 91 5.10 8.17 9.10
CA ALA A 91 5.83 7.28 9.99
C ALA A 91 4.88 6.50 10.92
N ALA A 92 4.07 7.22 11.70
CA ALA A 92 3.15 6.62 12.66
C ALA A 92 2.05 5.80 11.98
N CYS A 93 1.54 6.25 10.83
CA CYS A 93 0.46 5.56 10.13
C CYS A 93 0.92 4.26 9.48
N TYR A 94 2.10 4.23 8.86
CA TYR A 94 2.61 3.00 8.25
C TYR A 94 3.03 1.97 9.29
N VAL A 95 3.63 2.42 10.41
CA VAL A 95 3.89 1.54 11.55
C VAL A 95 2.57 1.04 12.14
N GLY A 96 1.59 1.91 12.36
CA GLY A 96 0.27 1.51 12.86
C GLY A 96 -0.47 0.54 11.94
N LEU A 97 -0.32 0.67 10.62
CA LEU A 97 -0.90 -0.26 9.66
C LEU A 97 -0.24 -1.64 9.72
N LEU A 98 1.09 -1.71 9.82
CA LEU A 98 1.81 -2.98 9.85
C LEU A 98 1.81 -3.65 11.22
N ALA A 99 1.83 -2.88 12.31
CA ALA A 99 1.98 -3.40 13.67
C ALA A 99 0.71 -3.29 14.52
N GLY A 100 -0.34 -2.64 14.02
CA GLY A 100 -1.59 -2.39 14.76
C GLY A 100 -1.45 -1.33 15.88
N TYR A 101 -0.28 -0.69 16.00
CA TYR A 101 0.04 0.28 17.05
C TYR A 101 1.15 1.21 16.57
N THR A 102 1.16 2.48 17.01
CA THR A 102 2.15 3.48 16.54
C THR A 102 3.43 3.49 17.35
N TYR A 103 3.42 3.01 18.60
CA TYR A 103 4.57 3.04 19.52
C TYR A 103 5.14 4.45 19.76
N GLY A 104 4.32 5.49 19.54
CA GLY A 104 4.76 6.89 19.65
C GLY A 104 5.84 7.27 18.63
N VAL A 105 6.00 6.50 17.54
CA VAL A 105 6.92 6.85 16.46
C VAL A 105 6.48 8.14 15.79
N LYS A 106 7.47 8.87 15.29
CA LYS A 106 7.35 10.16 14.60
C LYS A 106 8.42 10.23 13.52
N ASP A 107 8.37 11.27 12.70
CA ASP A 107 9.37 11.52 11.68
C ASP A 107 10.80 11.47 12.24
N GLY A 108 11.70 10.82 11.50
CA GLY A 108 13.10 10.59 11.85
C GLY A 108 13.32 9.42 12.82
N TYR A 109 12.35 8.51 13.01
CA TYR A 109 12.54 7.37 13.90
C TYR A 109 13.55 6.35 13.35
N GLY A 110 14.30 5.75 14.28
CA GLY A 110 15.28 4.72 13.98
C GLY A 110 14.68 3.32 13.98
N ASP A 111 15.39 2.40 14.64
CA ASP A 111 14.98 1.01 14.73
C ASP A 111 13.75 0.82 15.63
N LEU A 112 12.88 -0.11 15.22
CA LEU A 112 11.69 -0.49 15.97
C LEU A 112 11.71 -2.00 16.23
N THR A 113 11.59 -2.38 17.50
CA THR A 113 11.38 -3.77 17.91
C THR A 113 9.93 -3.94 18.32
N ALA A 114 9.11 -4.42 17.39
CA ALA A 114 7.68 -4.62 17.59
C ALA A 114 7.19 -5.72 16.64
N ALA A 115 6.13 -6.42 17.05
CA ALA A 115 5.46 -7.38 16.18
C ALA A 115 4.82 -6.66 14.98
N ASN A 116 4.89 -7.27 13.80
CA ASN A 116 4.32 -6.73 12.56
C ASN A 116 3.65 -7.82 11.70
N LEU A 117 2.88 -7.36 10.73
CA LEU A 117 2.05 -8.20 9.86
C LEU A 117 2.87 -9.23 9.08
N VAL A 118 4.01 -8.83 8.51
CA VAL A 118 4.73 -9.69 7.57
C VAL A 118 5.59 -10.74 8.28
N ALA A 119 6.27 -10.37 9.36
CA ALA A 119 7.15 -11.26 10.10
C ALA A 119 6.42 -12.16 11.10
N ASP A 120 5.40 -11.64 11.80
CA ASP A 120 4.72 -12.40 12.87
C ASP A 120 3.42 -13.07 12.43
N ARG A 121 2.85 -12.69 11.27
CA ARG A 121 1.60 -13.28 10.76
C ARG A 121 1.80 -14.00 9.44
N PHE A 122 2.36 -13.33 8.44
CA PHE A 122 2.46 -13.92 7.10
C PHE A 122 3.54 -15.00 7.02
N ALA A 123 4.77 -14.72 7.46
CA ALA A 123 5.85 -15.70 7.40
C ALA A 123 5.54 -17.01 8.16
N PRO A 124 4.99 -16.99 9.41
CA PRO A 124 4.60 -18.22 10.11
C PRO A 124 3.46 -18.98 9.46
N ALA A 125 2.59 -18.30 8.70
CA ALA A 125 1.53 -18.91 7.90
C ALA A 125 2.02 -19.45 6.54
N GLY A 126 3.32 -19.32 6.23
CA GLY A 126 3.89 -19.71 4.94
C GLY A 126 3.49 -18.78 3.78
N LEU A 127 3.01 -17.57 4.09
CA LEU A 127 2.67 -16.57 3.10
C LEU A 127 3.90 -15.75 2.72
N THR A 128 4.04 -15.49 1.42
CA THR A 128 5.15 -14.74 0.85
C THR A 128 4.85 -13.25 0.83
N TRP A 129 5.88 -12.42 0.97
CA TRP A 129 5.73 -10.97 0.95
C TRP A 129 6.95 -10.29 0.33
N GLN A 130 6.73 -9.13 -0.29
CA GLN A 130 7.79 -8.25 -0.78
C GLN A 130 7.38 -6.79 -0.58
N ALA A 131 8.34 -5.96 -0.21
CA ALA A 131 8.15 -4.53 0.01
C ALA A 131 9.15 -3.72 -0.82
N TYR A 132 8.64 -2.75 -1.55
CA TYR A 132 9.37 -1.96 -2.53
C TYR A 132 9.27 -0.48 -2.19
N CYS A 133 10.41 0.19 -2.32
CA CYS A 133 10.54 1.59 -1.99
C CYS A 133 11.28 2.30 -3.12
N GLU A 134 10.58 3.22 -3.77
CA GLU A 134 11.04 3.85 -4.99
C GLU A 134 12.31 4.67 -4.78
N SER A 135 13.23 4.61 -5.76
CA SER A 135 14.41 5.48 -5.84
C SER A 135 15.27 5.52 -4.57
N GLY A 136 15.38 4.38 -3.88
CA GLY A 136 16.27 4.25 -2.72
C GLY A 136 15.72 4.78 -1.40
N CYS A 137 14.40 4.88 -1.25
CA CYS A 137 13.74 5.41 -0.05
C CYS A 137 14.24 6.79 0.38
N PRO A 138 13.98 7.88 -0.38
CA PRO A 138 14.42 9.21 0.00
C PRO A 138 13.96 9.67 1.40
N ARG A 139 12.82 9.14 1.87
CA ARG A 139 12.25 9.41 3.20
C ARG A 139 12.55 8.33 4.25
N GLY A 140 13.28 7.28 3.88
CA GLY A 140 13.65 6.20 4.78
C GLY A 140 12.47 5.63 5.57
N ASN A 141 12.69 5.44 6.88
CA ASN A 141 11.72 4.85 7.79
C ASN A 141 10.40 5.63 7.87
N ASP A 142 10.42 6.94 7.61
CA ASP A 142 9.22 7.77 7.68
C ASP A 142 8.15 7.29 6.71
N HIS A 143 8.53 6.85 5.51
CA HIS A 143 7.58 6.42 4.48
C HIS A 143 7.67 4.92 4.16
N PHE A 144 8.66 4.23 4.73
CA PHE A 144 8.93 2.83 4.46
C PHE A 144 9.36 2.09 5.73
N PRO A 145 8.40 1.61 6.52
CA PRO A 145 8.69 1.06 7.85
C PRO A 145 9.42 -0.29 7.83
N PHE A 146 9.48 -0.99 6.69
CA PHE A 146 10.19 -2.28 6.56
C PHE A 146 11.70 -2.15 6.77
N THR A 147 12.27 -0.95 6.68
CA THR A 147 13.68 -0.71 7.04
C THR A 147 13.89 -0.41 8.53
N SER A 148 12.80 -0.19 9.29
CA SER A 148 12.86 0.07 10.73
C SER A 148 12.65 -1.16 11.60
N PHE A 149 11.76 -2.09 11.21
CA PHE A 149 11.45 -3.24 12.04
C PHE A 149 12.65 -4.19 12.09
N ALA A 150 13.04 -4.58 13.30
CA ALA A 150 14.27 -5.33 13.53
C ALA A 150 14.35 -6.65 12.75
N ASP A 151 13.20 -7.27 12.49
CA ASP A 151 13.01 -8.56 11.80
C ASP A 151 12.85 -8.47 10.28
N THR A 152 12.57 -7.28 9.73
CA THR A 152 12.39 -7.08 8.29
C THR A 152 13.50 -6.25 7.64
N ARG A 153 14.18 -5.38 8.38
CA ARG A 153 15.19 -4.44 7.83
C ARG A 153 16.35 -5.06 7.06
N ALA A 154 16.71 -6.30 7.39
CA ALA A 154 17.78 -7.06 6.73
C ALA A 154 17.25 -8.15 5.79
N SER A 155 15.93 -8.20 5.56
CA SER A 155 15.29 -9.21 4.73
C SER A 155 15.57 -8.97 3.25
N ALA A 156 15.82 -10.05 2.52
CA ALA A 156 15.92 -10.02 1.05
C ALA A 156 14.59 -9.66 0.36
N ASN A 157 13.48 -9.63 1.10
CA ASN A 157 12.17 -9.21 0.61
C ASN A 157 11.99 -7.68 0.60
N VAL A 158 12.99 -6.94 1.09
CA VAL A 158 12.99 -5.47 1.14
C VAL A 158 13.83 -4.91 0.00
N PHE A 159 13.17 -4.23 -0.93
CA PHE A 159 13.78 -3.62 -2.12
C PHE A 159 13.81 -2.10 -1.96
N ALA A 160 14.97 -1.57 -1.57
CA ALA A 160 15.20 -0.17 -1.27
C ALA A 160 16.44 0.42 -1.97
N SER A 161 16.83 -0.13 -3.13
CA SER A 161 17.92 0.44 -3.93
C SER A 161 17.43 1.60 -4.81
N SER A 162 18.35 2.43 -5.30
CA SER A 162 18.05 3.55 -6.20
C SER A 162 17.44 3.12 -7.55
N SER A 163 17.55 1.85 -7.93
CA SER A 163 16.98 1.30 -9.17
C SER A 163 15.52 0.86 -9.03
N VAL A 164 14.96 0.84 -7.82
CA VAL A 164 13.56 0.43 -7.60
C VAL A 164 12.63 1.48 -8.21
N SER A 165 11.70 1.01 -9.03
CA SER A 165 10.68 1.82 -9.70
C SER A 165 9.35 1.07 -9.76
N THR A 166 8.31 1.75 -10.24
CA THR A 166 7.00 1.15 -10.53
C THR A 166 7.12 -0.10 -11.42
N SER A 167 8.10 -0.14 -12.34
CA SER A 167 8.32 -1.28 -13.22
C SER A 167 8.84 -2.52 -12.47
N THR A 168 9.73 -2.33 -11.49
CA THR A 168 10.23 -3.40 -10.62
C THR A 168 9.08 -4.04 -9.83
N PHE A 169 8.24 -3.19 -9.25
CA PHE A 169 7.06 -3.63 -8.50
C PHE A 169 6.05 -4.35 -9.40
N SER A 170 5.74 -3.78 -10.56
CA SER A 170 4.79 -4.36 -11.52
C SER A 170 5.26 -5.71 -12.06
N ALA A 171 6.56 -5.90 -12.22
CA ALA A 171 7.13 -7.18 -12.64
C ALA A 171 6.94 -8.27 -11.58
N ALA A 172 7.09 -7.94 -10.30
CA ALA A 172 6.83 -8.87 -9.20
C ALA A 172 5.34 -9.24 -9.11
N ALA A 173 4.47 -8.22 -9.20
CA ALA A 173 3.03 -8.40 -9.14
C ALA A 173 2.45 -9.22 -10.32
N ASN A 174 3.06 -9.13 -11.50
CA ASN A 174 2.66 -9.88 -12.69
C ASN A 174 3.51 -11.14 -12.94
N SER A 175 4.34 -11.55 -11.98
CA SER A 175 5.15 -12.76 -12.11
C SER A 175 4.29 -14.02 -12.10
N THR A 176 4.87 -15.16 -12.47
CA THR A 176 4.15 -16.46 -12.46
C THR A 176 3.73 -16.90 -11.06
N ASN A 177 4.45 -16.45 -10.03
CA ASN A 177 4.18 -16.74 -8.62
C ASN A 177 4.30 -15.42 -7.82
N PRO A 178 3.31 -14.52 -7.93
CA PRO A 178 3.38 -13.24 -7.25
C PRO A 178 3.32 -13.43 -5.72
N PRO A 179 3.97 -12.57 -4.92
CA PRO A 179 3.88 -12.67 -3.47
C PRO A 179 2.45 -12.52 -2.96
N ASN A 180 2.11 -13.17 -1.84
CA ASN A 180 0.80 -13.00 -1.19
C ASN A 180 0.59 -11.56 -0.69
N PHE A 181 1.68 -10.85 -0.37
CA PHE A 181 1.64 -9.45 0.00
C PHE A 181 2.70 -8.62 -0.72
N LEU A 182 2.24 -7.56 -1.36
CA LEU A 182 3.07 -6.63 -2.12
C LEU A 182 2.84 -5.23 -1.58
N TRP A 183 3.92 -4.56 -1.16
CA TRP A 183 3.88 -3.17 -0.76
C TRP A 183 4.74 -2.31 -1.68
N TYR A 184 4.23 -1.15 -2.09
CA TYR A 184 4.99 -0.13 -2.82
C TYR A 184 4.87 1.23 -2.13
N THR A 185 5.99 1.83 -1.77
CA THR A 185 6.09 3.25 -1.38
C THR A 185 6.70 4.04 -2.55
N PRO A 186 5.90 4.86 -3.26
CA PRO A 186 6.42 5.83 -4.21
C PRO A 186 7.18 6.97 -3.50
N THR A 187 7.97 7.72 -4.26
CA THR A 187 8.58 8.98 -3.76
C THR A 187 7.52 10.05 -3.49
N ASP A 188 7.90 11.12 -2.77
CA ASP A 188 7.01 12.26 -2.48
C ASP A 188 6.45 12.94 -3.74
N ASN A 189 7.20 12.83 -4.84
CA ASN A 189 6.76 13.31 -6.15
C ASN A 189 5.67 12.44 -6.80
N HIS A 190 5.52 11.21 -6.33
CA HIS A 190 4.68 10.17 -6.95
C HIS A 190 3.58 9.64 -6.01
N ASN A 191 3.61 9.96 -4.72
CA ASN A 191 2.63 9.49 -3.73
C ASN A 191 1.57 10.55 -3.35
N MET A 192 1.52 11.71 -4.04
CA MET A 192 0.66 12.88 -3.72
C MET A 192 1.09 13.72 -2.51
N HIS A 193 2.32 13.54 -1.99
CA HIS A 193 2.86 14.37 -0.92
C HIS A 193 3.25 15.77 -1.40
N ASP A 194 4.03 15.88 -2.48
CA ASP A 194 4.58 17.17 -2.96
C ASP A 194 3.89 17.72 -4.22
N ASN A 195 3.13 16.88 -4.91
CA ASN A 195 2.53 17.20 -6.21
C ASN A 195 1.02 17.02 -6.21
N SER A 196 0.36 17.57 -7.24
CA SER A 196 -1.08 17.37 -7.44
C SER A 196 -1.43 15.88 -7.60
N ILE A 197 -2.67 15.54 -7.24
CA ILE A 197 -3.26 14.21 -7.45
C ILE A 197 -3.02 13.72 -8.88
N SER A 198 -3.30 14.57 -9.88
CA SER A 198 -3.10 14.25 -11.29
C SER A 198 -1.64 13.95 -11.66
N THR A 199 -0.67 14.64 -11.07
CA THR A 199 0.76 14.47 -11.34
C THR A 199 1.29 13.16 -10.76
N ALA A 200 0.89 12.83 -9.54
CA ALA A 200 1.24 11.57 -8.89
C ALA A 200 0.69 10.35 -9.66
N MET A 201 -0.54 10.44 -10.15
CA MET A 201 -1.25 9.34 -10.80
C MET A 201 -0.74 8.98 -12.19
N ALA A 202 -0.36 9.98 -12.98
CA ALA A 202 0.24 9.77 -14.30
C ALA A 202 1.51 8.90 -14.26
N ARG A 203 2.14 8.73 -13.09
CA ARG A 203 3.44 8.06 -12.94
C ARG A 203 3.44 6.79 -12.09
N VAL A 204 2.40 6.57 -11.27
CA VAL A 204 2.29 5.34 -10.45
C VAL A 204 1.27 4.37 -11.03
N ILE A 205 0.12 4.88 -11.49
CA ILE A 205 -1.02 4.01 -11.82
C ILE A 205 -1.23 3.88 -13.32
N VAL A 206 -0.92 4.93 -14.09
CA VAL A 206 -0.92 4.86 -15.57
C VAL A 206 0.27 4.02 -16.09
N THR A 207 1.37 3.97 -15.34
CA THR A 207 2.60 3.24 -15.69
C THR A 207 2.71 1.86 -15.06
N MET A 208 1.87 1.50 -14.08
CA MET A 208 1.63 0.10 -13.74
C MET A 208 1.00 -0.51 -14.99
N PRO A 209 1.78 -1.21 -15.86
CA PRO A 209 1.20 -1.87 -17.00
C PRO A 209 0.17 -2.80 -16.40
N ARG A 210 -1.11 -2.63 -16.79
CA ARG A 210 -2.29 -3.37 -16.30
C ARG A 210 -1.83 -4.49 -15.39
N LEU A 211 -1.98 -4.35 -14.07
CA LEU A 211 -2.02 -5.53 -13.21
C LEU A 211 -3.11 -6.39 -13.85
N THR A 212 -2.70 -7.32 -14.72
CA THR A 212 -3.61 -8.09 -15.55
C THR A 212 -4.15 -9.16 -14.64
N CYS A 213 -4.98 -8.76 -13.68
CA CYS A 213 -5.97 -9.68 -13.15
C CYS A 213 -6.90 -9.99 -14.32
N SER A 214 -6.65 -11.12 -14.97
CA SER A 214 -7.58 -11.72 -15.91
C SER A 214 -8.89 -11.94 -15.17
N MET A 215 -9.83 -11.02 -15.37
CA MET A 215 -11.17 -11.10 -14.80
C MET A 215 -11.97 -12.09 -15.66
N VAL A 216 -11.80 -13.40 -15.42
CA VAL A 216 -12.70 -14.40 -16.01
C VAL A 216 -14.02 -14.33 -15.23
N ARG A 217 -15.01 -13.64 -15.79
CA ARG A 217 -16.41 -13.76 -15.35
C ARG A 217 -16.83 -15.24 -15.44
N ARG A 218 -17.39 -15.76 -14.35
CA ARG A 218 -18.48 -16.74 -14.46
C ARG A 218 -19.77 -16.04 -14.10
#